data_AF-A0A973FM34-F1
#
_entry.id   AF-A0A973FM34-F1
#
_cell.length_a   1.000
_cell.length_b   1.000
_cell.length_c   1.000
_cell.angle_alpha   90.00
_cell.angle_beta   90.00
_cell.angle_gamma   90.00
#
_symmetry.space_group_name_H-M   'P 1'
#
loop_
_entity.id
_entity.type
_entity.pdbx_description
1 polymer ?
#
loop_
_entity_poly.entity_id
_entity_poly.type
_entity_poly.pdbx_seq_one_letter_code
_entity_poly.pdbx_strand_id
1 'polypeptide(L)'
;MSTYLLANIGTRDVQLDSYDDLPPELVNPKSGMLIPRRAGAYFRQPEQFSRWLPHLRLPMIEKALRLIAPKPDASLRIILFATDQPESVKEFYRDSDTIFFAELIRAVLIERYTQIGLPKKQIEIRLTDSNPGDYDQMHDFYKKSLPGVADRKPVPNPVYLLIAGGTPQMNTMLLLIGTEIFGPGAQPLYVSQELDRALNLDTTRLLYRQALQRNLDVILKAYAYSSALKLLD
;
A
#
# COMPACT_ATOMS: atom_id res chain seq x y z
N MET A 1 -18.48 -5.48 8.84
CA MET A 1 -17.06 -5.75 8.52
C MET A 1 -16.50 -4.55 7.77
N SER A 2 -15.25 -4.17 7.98
CA SER A 2 -14.61 -3.05 7.25
C SER A 2 -13.41 -3.58 6.49
N THR A 3 -13.41 -3.34 5.18
CA THR A 3 -12.34 -3.74 4.26
C THR A 3 -11.25 -2.68 4.27
N TYR A 4 -10.00 -3.10 4.35
CA TYR A 4 -8.87 -2.18 4.29
C TYR A 4 -7.97 -2.49 3.09
N LEU A 5 -7.46 -1.44 2.45
CA LEU A 5 -6.38 -1.51 1.47
C LEU A 5 -5.20 -0.71 2.01
N LEU A 6 -4.10 -1.37 2.27
CA LEU A 6 -2.85 -0.79 2.73
C LEU A 6 -1.88 -0.79 1.53
N ALA A 7 -1.42 0.39 1.12
CA ALA A 7 -0.61 0.54 -0.09
C ALA A 7 0.63 1.40 0.17
N ASN A 8 1.80 0.88 -0.18
CA ASN A 8 3.02 1.67 -0.25
C ASN A 8 3.04 2.47 -1.55
N ILE A 9 3.34 3.76 -1.47
CA ILE A 9 3.41 4.62 -2.65
C ILE A 9 4.86 4.73 -3.12
N GLY A 10 5.06 4.46 -4.41
CA GLY A 10 6.32 4.53 -5.12
C GLY A 10 6.23 5.38 -6.38
N THR A 11 7.31 5.37 -7.15
CA THR A 11 7.48 6.18 -8.36
C THR A 11 6.57 5.78 -9.51
N ARG A 12 6.04 4.55 -9.50
CA ARG A 12 5.19 4.00 -10.58
C ARG A 12 3.70 3.99 -10.26
N ASP A 13 3.32 4.46 -9.07
CA ASP A 13 1.92 4.49 -8.61
C ASP A 13 1.10 5.59 -9.29
N VAL A 14 1.77 6.63 -9.81
CA VAL A 14 1.16 7.68 -10.63
C VAL A 14 1.80 7.63 -12.01
N GLN A 15 0.97 7.51 -13.04
CA GLN A 15 1.39 7.51 -14.44
C GLN A 15 0.48 8.45 -15.25
N LEU A 16 0.91 8.79 -16.45
CA LEU A 16 0.12 9.52 -17.43
C LEU A 16 -0.02 8.69 -18.71
N ASP A 17 -1.13 8.87 -19.42
CA ASP A 17 -1.31 8.27 -20.75
C ASP A 17 -0.34 8.89 -21.78
N SER A 18 0.01 10.17 -21.63
CA SER A 18 1.05 10.86 -22.39
C SER A 18 1.78 11.91 -21.55
N TYR A 19 3.05 12.16 -21.89
CA TYR A 19 3.90 13.20 -21.30
C TYR A 19 3.98 14.46 -22.18
N ASP A 20 3.21 14.51 -23.28
CA ASP A 20 3.12 15.69 -24.14
C ASP A 20 2.69 16.91 -23.33
N ASP A 21 3.30 18.08 -23.57
CA ASP A 21 3.08 19.32 -22.82
C ASP A 21 3.44 19.29 -21.32
N LEU A 22 4.08 18.22 -20.83
CA LEU A 22 4.57 18.18 -19.47
C LEU A 22 5.90 18.95 -19.36
N PRO A 23 6.08 19.81 -18.34
CA PRO A 23 7.38 20.43 -18.11
C PRO A 23 8.48 19.36 -17.93
N PRO A 24 9.60 19.47 -18.67
CA PRO A 24 10.63 18.42 -18.71
C PRO A 24 11.28 18.17 -17.34
N GLU A 25 11.31 19.17 -16.47
CA GLU A 25 11.84 19.08 -15.10
C GLU A 25 11.04 18.16 -14.16
N LEU A 26 9.84 17.74 -14.57
CA LEU A 26 9.01 16.78 -13.83
C LEU A 26 9.35 15.34 -14.16
N VAL A 27 10.17 15.10 -15.19
CA VAL A 27 10.53 13.76 -15.66
C VAL A 27 12.02 13.52 -15.41
N ASN A 28 12.33 12.38 -14.84
CA ASN A 28 13.71 11.96 -14.67
C ASN A 28 14.30 11.60 -16.04
N PRO A 29 15.37 12.27 -16.51
CA PRO A 29 15.90 12.07 -17.85
C PRO A 29 16.53 10.69 -18.05
N LYS A 30 16.91 9.99 -16.97
CA LYS A 30 17.51 8.64 -17.03
C LYS A 30 16.45 7.55 -17.09
N SER A 31 15.39 7.67 -16.29
CA SER A 31 14.37 6.62 -16.19
C SER A 31 13.14 6.89 -17.06
N GLY A 32 12.95 8.11 -17.55
CA GLY A 32 11.73 8.53 -18.26
C GLY A 32 10.48 8.57 -17.37
N MET A 33 10.64 8.45 -16.05
CA MET A 33 9.53 8.43 -15.09
C MET A 33 9.35 9.79 -14.43
N LEU A 34 8.12 10.07 -13.98
CA LEU A 34 7.84 11.24 -13.15
C LEU A 34 8.72 11.24 -11.88
N ILE A 35 9.20 12.43 -11.51
CA ILE A 35 9.88 12.69 -10.25
C ILE A 35 8.80 12.89 -9.18
N PRO A 36 8.61 11.96 -8.22
CA PRO A 36 7.43 11.93 -7.36
C PRO A 36 7.13 13.22 -6.62
N ARG A 37 8.14 13.83 -6.01
CA ARG A 37 7.96 15.06 -5.24
C ARG A 37 7.55 16.22 -6.16
N ARG A 38 8.33 16.49 -7.20
CA ARG A 38 8.09 17.61 -8.13
C ARG A 38 6.79 17.46 -8.91
N ALA A 39 6.58 16.30 -9.53
CA ALA A 39 5.38 16.02 -10.32
C ALA A 39 4.13 15.99 -9.45
N GLY A 40 4.20 15.38 -8.26
CA GLY A 40 3.09 15.38 -7.31
C GLY A 40 2.69 16.79 -6.86
N ALA A 41 3.67 17.66 -6.57
CA ALA A 41 3.41 19.04 -6.22
C ALA A 41 2.75 19.82 -7.38
N TYR A 42 3.24 19.61 -8.62
CA TYR A 42 2.70 20.22 -9.82
C TYR A 42 1.24 19.83 -10.08
N PHE A 43 0.93 18.53 -10.14
CA PHE A 43 -0.43 18.06 -10.46
C PHE A 43 -1.47 18.35 -9.39
N ARG A 44 -1.04 18.74 -8.18
CA ARG A 44 -1.96 19.13 -7.10
C ARG A 44 -2.44 20.57 -7.18
N GLN A 45 -1.80 21.41 -7.99
CA GLN A 45 -2.29 22.76 -8.25
C GLN A 45 -3.67 22.66 -8.91
N PRO A 46 -4.70 23.42 -8.48
CA PRO A 46 -6.08 23.22 -8.94
C PRO A 46 -6.24 23.19 -10.47
N GLU A 47 -5.58 24.11 -11.17
CA GLU A 47 -5.63 24.22 -12.62
C GLU A 47 -4.99 22.99 -13.30
N GLN A 48 -3.86 22.53 -12.78
CA GLN A 48 -3.17 21.35 -13.29
C GLN A 48 -3.94 20.08 -12.96
N PHE A 49 -4.50 19.99 -11.75
CA PHE A 49 -5.31 18.85 -11.33
C PHE A 49 -6.49 18.67 -12.27
N SER A 50 -7.29 19.72 -12.51
CA SER A 50 -8.42 19.66 -13.43
C SER A 50 -8.00 19.32 -14.86
N ARG A 51 -6.89 19.87 -15.35
CA ARG A 51 -6.34 19.58 -16.69
C ARG A 51 -5.92 18.13 -16.84
N TRP A 52 -5.21 17.58 -15.85
CA TRP A 52 -4.54 16.29 -15.95
C TRP A 52 -5.34 15.11 -15.38
N LEU A 53 -6.38 15.37 -14.58
CA LEU A 53 -7.22 14.34 -13.98
C LEU A 53 -7.70 13.24 -14.95
N PRO A 54 -8.12 13.54 -16.20
CA PRO A 54 -8.53 12.50 -17.15
C PRO A 54 -7.38 11.57 -17.57
N HIS A 55 -6.14 12.07 -17.54
CA HIS A 55 -4.93 11.39 -18.01
C HIS A 55 -4.14 10.70 -16.89
N LEU A 56 -4.42 11.02 -15.62
CA LEU A 56 -3.76 10.41 -14.47
C LEU A 56 -4.16 8.94 -14.34
N ARG A 57 -3.20 8.04 -14.27
CA ARG A 57 -3.42 6.60 -14.07
C ARG A 57 -2.84 6.17 -12.75
N LEU A 58 -3.60 5.39 -11.99
CA LEU A 58 -3.16 4.82 -10.71
C LEU A 58 -3.03 3.30 -10.82
N PRO A 59 -2.13 2.77 -11.66
CA PRO A 59 -2.17 1.38 -12.12
C PRO A 59 -2.08 0.35 -10.98
N MET A 60 -1.40 0.66 -9.88
CA MET A 60 -1.31 -0.26 -8.74
C MET A 60 -2.62 -0.31 -7.96
N ILE A 61 -3.10 0.86 -7.52
CA ILE A 61 -4.32 0.97 -6.70
C ILE A 61 -5.57 0.64 -7.52
N GLU A 62 -5.70 1.09 -8.76
CA GLU A 62 -6.84 0.78 -9.62
C GLU A 62 -7.00 -0.74 -9.82
N LYS A 63 -5.88 -1.45 -10.09
CA LYS A 63 -5.91 -2.91 -10.25
C LYS A 63 -6.28 -3.62 -8.95
N ALA A 64 -5.86 -3.09 -7.80
CA ALA A 64 -6.30 -3.58 -6.49
C ALA A 64 -7.79 -3.33 -6.27
N LEU A 65 -8.28 -2.12 -6.54
CA LEU A 65 -9.69 -1.75 -6.39
C LEU A 65 -10.61 -2.55 -7.33
N ARG A 66 -10.16 -2.91 -8.53
CA ARG A 66 -10.90 -3.84 -9.41
C ARG A 66 -11.04 -5.23 -8.83
N LEU A 67 -10.01 -5.75 -8.15
CA LEU A 67 -10.08 -7.03 -7.45
C LEU A 67 -10.98 -6.95 -6.21
N ILE A 68 -10.85 -5.88 -5.43
CA ILE A 68 -11.66 -5.65 -4.23
C ILE A 68 -13.13 -5.43 -4.60
N ALA A 69 -13.39 -4.81 -5.75
CA ALA A 69 -14.71 -4.49 -6.30
C ALA A 69 -15.63 -3.85 -5.23
N PRO A 70 -15.25 -2.68 -4.67
CA PRO A 70 -16.01 -2.05 -3.60
C PRO A 70 -17.44 -1.77 -4.08
N LYS A 71 -18.42 -2.24 -3.30
CA LYS A 71 -19.83 -1.95 -3.53
C LYS A 71 -20.15 -0.54 -3.03
N PRO A 72 -21.20 0.12 -3.57
CA PRO A 72 -21.81 1.27 -2.91
C PRO A 72 -22.07 0.92 -1.43
N ASP A 73 -21.76 1.85 -0.53
CA ASP A 73 -21.85 1.70 0.93
C ASP A 73 -20.88 0.70 1.58
N ALA A 74 -19.94 0.13 0.83
CA ALA A 74 -18.88 -0.69 1.42
C ALA A 74 -17.99 0.16 2.34
N SER A 75 -17.70 -0.36 3.53
CA SER A 75 -16.76 0.26 4.46
C SER A 75 -15.31 -0.02 4.04
N LEU A 76 -14.93 0.48 2.85
CA LEU A 76 -13.55 0.44 2.35
C LEU A 76 -12.76 1.59 2.98
N ARG A 77 -11.59 1.28 3.53
CA ARG A 77 -10.61 2.26 3.99
C ARG A 77 -9.30 2.03 3.27
N ILE A 78 -8.65 3.11 2.84
CA ILE A 78 -7.39 3.07 2.13
C ILE A 78 -6.35 3.77 2.99
N ILE A 79 -5.22 3.11 3.24
CA ILE A 79 -4.08 3.68 3.94
C ILE A 79 -2.92 3.72 2.96
N LEU A 80 -2.46 4.93 2.65
CA LEU A 80 -1.34 5.19 1.76
C LEU A 80 -0.09 5.45 2.62
N PHE A 81 0.91 4.59 2.53
CA PHE A 81 2.20 4.79 3.17
C PHE A 81 3.13 5.50 2.20
N ALA A 82 3.67 6.64 2.62
CA ALA A 82 4.53 7.47 1.79
C ALA A 82 5.72 8.01 2.58
N THR A 83 6.76 8.41 1.87
CA THR A 83 7.96 8.98 2.48
C THR A 83 7.94 10.50 2.40
N ASP A 84 8.48 11.14 3.43
CA ASP A 84 8.75 12.57 3.47
C ASP A 84 10.03 12.84 4.26
N GLN A 85 11.17 12.66 3.59
CA GLN A 85 12.48 12.81 4.22
C GLN A 85 12.78 14.29 4.49
N PRO A 86 13.50 14.59 5.58
CA PRO A 86 13.79 15.97 5.99
C PRO A 86 14.73 16.67 5.01
N GLU A 87 14.72 18.00 5.01
CA GLU A 87 15.57 18.88 4.15
C GLU A 87 17.08 18.57 4.26
N SER A 88 17.53 17.96 5.36
CA SER A 88 18.93 17.55 5.55
C SER A 88 19.37 16.42 4.61
N VAL A 89 18.43 15.67 4.03
CA VAL A 89 18.72 14.62 3.04
C VAL A 89 19.00 15.25 1.69
N LYS A 90 19.99 14.72 0.96
CA LYS A 90 20.36 15.20 -0.38
C LYS A 90 19.14 15.24 -1.31
N GLU A 91 19.02 16.32 -2.09
CA GLU A 91 17.89 16.58 -2.99
C GLU A 91 17.54 15.39 -3.88
N PHE A 92 18.54 14.70 -4.45
CA PHE A 92 18.32 13.51 -5.29
C PHE A 92 17.48 12.42 -4.61
N TYR A 93 17.65 12.19 -3.30
CA TYR A 93 16.84 11.23 -2.56
C TYR A 93 15.47 11.79 -2.19
N ARG A 94 15.41 13.08 -1.82
CA ARG A 94 14.14 13.74 -1.49
C ARG A 94 13.21 13.88 -2.68
N ASP A 95 13.76 14.09 -3.89
CA ASP A 95 12.99 14.15 -5.12
C ASP A 95 12.22 12.84 -5.39
N SER A 96 12.72 11.72 -4.86
CA SER A 96 12.05 10.41 -4.90
C SER A 96 10.98 10.21 -3.84
N ASP A 97 10.81 11.14 -2.89
CA ASP A 97 9.79 11.04 -1.85
C ASP A 97 8.37 11.12 -2.40
N THR A 98 7.50 10.32 -1.78
CA THR A 98 6.19 10.03 -2.35
C THR A 98 5.02 10.72 -1.66
N ILE A 99 5.27 11.62 -0.68
CA ILE A 99 4.21 12.39 0.00
C ILE A 99 3.25 13.07 -0.98
N PHE A 100 3.77 13.80 -1.96
CA PHE A 100 2.93 14.52 -2.92
C PHE A 100 2.22 13.60 -3.90
N PHE A 101 2.79 12.43 -4.20
CA PHE A 101 2.08 11.36 -4.92
C PHE A 101 0.95 10.78 -4.09
N ALA A 102 1.15 10.51 -2.80
CA ALA A 102 0.08 10.01 -1.93
C ALA A 102 -1.08 11.01 -1.80
N GLU A 103 -0.76 12.29 -1.70
CA GLU A 103 -1.78 13.35 -1.67
C GLU A 103 -2.52 13.50 -3.00
N LEU A 104 -1.83 13.38 -4.13
CA LEU A 104 -2.43 13.37 -5.46
C LEU A 104 -3.33 12.14 -5.65
N ILE A 105 -2.84 10.95 -5.31
CA ILE A 105 -3.61 9.69 -5.33
C ILE A 105 -4.89 9.85 -4.51
N ARG A 106 -4.79 10.39 -3.29
CA ARG A 106 -5.98 10.65 -2.46
C ARG A 106 -6.98 11.56 -3.18
N ALA A 107 -6.52 12.64 -3.80
CA ALA A 107 -7.40 13.56 -4.53
C ALA A 107 -8.07 12.88 -5.73
N VAL A 108 -7.31 12.15 -6.55
CA VAL A 108 -7.82 11.40 -7.70
C VAL A 108 -8.84 10.33 -7.27
N LEU A 109 -8.55 9.58 -6.21
CA LEU A 109 -9.47 8.57 -5.70
C LEU A 109 -10.77 9.16 -5.18
N ILE A 110 -10.71 10.28 -4.45
CA ILE A 110 -11.91 10.98 -4.00
C ILE A 110 -12.72 11.39 -5.23
N GLU A 111 -12.12 12.06 -6.20
CA GLU A 111 -12.82 12.53 -7.39
C GLU A 111 -13.50 11.37 -8.17
N ARG A 112 -12.76 10.29 -8.43
CA ARG A 112 -13.26 9.14 -9.21
C ARG A 112 -14.29 8.29 -8.48
N TYR A 113 -14.17 8.18 -7.16
CA TYR A 113 -14.98 7.27 -6.36
C TYR A 113 -15.96 7.99 -5.42
N THR A 114 -16.13 9.31 -5.56
CA THR A 114 -17.18 10.06 -4.82
C THR A 114 -18.57 9.49 -5.10
N GLN A 115 -18.86 9.11 -6.35
CA GLN A 115 -20.16 8.56 -6.75
C GLN A 115 -20.48 7.19 -6.14
N ILE A 116 -19.45 6.43 -5.74
CA ILE A 116 -19.63 5.13 -5.03
C ILE A 116 -19.56 5.28 -3.50
N GLY A 117 -19.52 6.51 -3.00
CA GLY A 117 -19.56 6.80 -1.57
C GLY A 117 -18.24 6.54 -0.84
N LEU A 118 -17.08 6.78 -1.48
CA LEU A 118 -15.78 6.79 -0.80
C LEU A 118 -15.45 8.20 -0.24
N PRO A 119 -15.88 8.56 0.99
CA PRO A 119 -15.60 9.87 1.55
C PRO A 119 -14.11 10.07 1.81
N LYS A 120 -13.67 11.34 1.76
CA LYS A 120 -12.29 11.76 2.10
C LYS A 120 -11.75 11.15 3.40
N LYS A 121 -12.59 10.97 4.41
CA LYS A 121 -12.21 10.40 5.73
C LYS A 121 -11.83 8.91 5.69
N GLN A 122 -12.08 8.21 4.59
CA GLN A 122 -11.73 6.81 4.40
C GLN A 122 -10.36 6.62 3.75
N ILE A 123 -9.69 7.68 3.29
CA ILE A 123 -8.35 7.62 2.72
C ILE A 123 -7.36 8.35 3.64
N GLU A 124 -6.49 7.59 4.29
CA GLU A 124 -5.49 8.07 5.24
C GLU A 124 -4.10 8.02 4.60
N ILE A 125 -3.27 9.02 4.89
CA ILE A 125 -1.86 9.02 4.50
C ILE A 125 -1.03 8.88 5.76
N ARG A 126 -0.08 7.94 5.75
CA ARG A 126 0.88 7.73 6.83
C ARG A 126 2.28 7.97 6.31
N LEU A 127 2.95 8.93 6.93
CA LEU A 127 4.26 9.37 6.52
C LEU A 127 5.35 8.68 7.35
N THR A 128 6.46 8.41 6.70
CA THR A 128 7.73 8.10 7.36
C THR A 128 8.80 9.08 6.87
N ASP A 129 9.57 9.62 7.79
CA ASP A 129 10.77 10.42 7.52
C ASP A 129 12.05 9.57 7.53
N SER A 130 11.93 8.30 7.94
CA SER A 130 12.99 7.29 7.91
C SER A 130 13.42 6.92 6.51
N ASN A 131 14.64 6.38 6.37
CA ASN A 131 15.17 5.91 5.09
C ASN A 131 14.37 4.71 4.57
N PRO A 132 13.64 4.83 3.45
CA PRO A 132 12.82 3.73 2.91
C PRO A 132 13.67 2.61 2.29
N GLY A 133 14.98 2.80 2.13
CA GLY A 133 15.92 1.77 1.67
C GLY A 133 16.50 0.92 2.80
N ASP A 134 16.16 1.22 4.06
CA ASP A 134 16.67 0.54 5.26
C ASP A 134 15.62 -0.42 5.85
N TYR A 135 15.98 -1.70 5.98
CA TYR A 135 15.05 -2.72 6.46
C TYR A 135 14.67 -2.55 7.93
N ASP A 136 15.61 -2.15 8.79
CA ASP A 136 15.39 -2.01 10.23
C ASP A 136 14.49 -0.80 10.50
N GLN A 137 14.74 0.31 9.80
CA GLN A 137 13.90 1.50 9.92
C GLN A 137 12.48 1.27 9.40
N MET A 138 12.32 0.52 8.28
CA MET A 138 11.01 0.16 7.79
C MET A 138 10.30 -0.83 8.72
N HIS A 139 11.02 -1.78 9.29
CA HIS A 139 10.47 -2.67 10.32
C HIS A 139 9.85 -1.87 11.48
N ASP A 140 10.61 -0.93 12.05
CA ASP A 140 10.16 -0.11 13.17
C ASP A 140 8.96 0.76 12.81
N PHE A 141 8.96 1.34 11.60
CA PHE A 141 7.83 2.12 11.09
C PHE A 141 6.53 1.30 11.02
N TYR A 142 6.56 0.08 10.44
CA TYR A 142 5.35 -0.74 10.35
C TYR A 142 4.94 -1.33 11.70
N LYS A 143 5.89 -1.74 12.55
CA LYS A 143 5.59 -2.20 13.92
C LYS A 143 4.89 -1.13 14.75
N LYS A 144 5.28 0.14 14.60
CA LYS A 144 4.64 1.26 15.29
C LYS A 144 3.29 1.63 14.66
N SER A 145 3.19 1.64 13.34
CA SER A 145 2.02 2.19 12.65
C SER A 145 0.85 1.20 12.61
N LEU A 146 1.07 -0.07 12.25
CA LEU A 146 0.00 -1.01 11.95
C LEU A 146 -0.91 -1.42 13.14
N PRO A 147 -0.45 -1.51 14.41
CA PRO A 147 -1.33 -1.86 15.53
C PRO A 147 -2.54 -0.92 15.67
N GLY A 148 -2.33 0.39 15.52
CA GLY A 148 -3.42 1.38 15.56
C GLY A 148 -4.41 1.28 14.38
N VAL A 149 -4.12 0.48 13.36
CA VAL A 149 -5.08 0.10 12.31
C VAL A 149 -5.86 -1.14 12.74
N ALA A 150 -5.17 -2.17 13.24
CA ALA A 150 -5.76 -3.44 13.67
C ALA A 150 -6.77 -3.27 14.81
N ASP A 151 -6.51 -2.33 15.72
CA ASP A 151 -7.36 -2.07 16.88
C ASP A 151 -8.65 -1.30 16.56
N ARG A 152 -8.82 -0.83 15.30
CA ARG A 152 -9.99 -0.05 14.89
C ARG A 152 -11.28 -0.89 14.98
N LYS A 153 -12.40 -0.22 15.26
CA LYS A 153 -13.73 -0.81 15.28
C LYS A 153 -14.60 -0.26 14.13
N PRO A 154 -15.31 -1.11 13.38
CA PRO A 154 -15.24 -2.58 13.40
C PRO A 154 -13.85 -3.09 12.99
N VAL A 155 -13.48 -4.29 13.46
CA VAL A 155 -12.16 -4.89 13.19
C VAL A 155 -11.95 -5.00 11.67
N PRO A 156 -10.78 -4.56 11.16
CA PRO A 156 -10.44 -4.70 9.74
C PRO A 156 -10.48 -6.17 9.29
N ASN A 157 -11.35 -6.50 8.33
CA ASN A 157 -11.40 -7.82 7.69
C ASN A 157 -12.23 -7.75 6.39
N PRO A 158 -11.67 -8.06 5.21
CA PRO A 158 -10.26 -8.40 4.96
C PRO A 158 -9.34 -7.17 4.94
N VAL A 159 -8.02 -7.40 5.07
CA VAL A 159 -6.97 -6.38 4.96
C VAL A 159 -6.07 -6.71 3.78
N TYR A 160 -6.24 -5.98 2.69
CA TYR A 160 -5.43 -6.11 1.48
C TYR A 160 -4.10 -5.37 1.64
N LEU A 161 -2.99 -6.08 1.39
CA LEU A 161 -1.64 -5.52 1.48
C LEU A 161 -1.08 -5.36 0.07
N LEU A 162 -1.18 -4.16 -0.52
CA LEU A 162 -0.68 -3.89 -1.86
C LEU A 162 0.83 -3.68 -1.85
N ILE A 163 1.57 -4.73 -2.22
CA ILE A 163 3.03 -4.81 -2.16
C ILE A 163 3.68 -4.61 -3.54
N ALA A 164 3.20 -3.61 -4.28
CA ALA A 164 3.65 -3.33 -5.66
C ALA A 164 4.22 -1.91 -5.85
N GLY A 165 3.87 -0.97 -4.98
CA GLY A 165 4.44 0.38 -4.94
C GLY A 165 5.60 0.49 -3.94
N GLY A 166 6.11 1.69 -3.68
CA GLY A 166 7.19 1.93 -2.72
C GLY A 166 8.53 1.23 -3.04
N THR A 167 9.43 1.18 -2.05
CA THR A 167 10.69 0.44 -2.15
C THR A 167 10.49 -1.05 -1.87
N PRO A 168 11.42 -1.93 -2.30
CA PRO A 168 11.39 -3.34 -1.92
C PRO A 168 11.30 -3.56 -0.41
N GLN A 169 12.02 -2.76 0.39
CA GLN A 169 12.05 -2.83 1.84
C GLN A 169 10.69 -2.53 2.46
N MET A 170 10.02 -1.47 1.97
CA MET A 170 8.66 -1.14 2.40
C MET A 170 7.69 -2.27 2.09
N ASN A 171 7.79 -2.89 0.91
CA ASN A 171 6.94 -4.00 0.51
C ASN A 171 7.19 -5.26 1.34
N THR A 172 8.46 -5.60 1.58
CA THR A 172 8.83 -6.73 2.44
C THR A 172 8.28 -6.52 3.85
N MET A 173 8.43 -5.33 4.43
CA MET A 173 7.97 -5.07 5.80
C MET A 173 6.46 -4.97 5.90
N LEU A 174 5.78 -4.36 4.91
CA LEU A 174 4.31 -4.39 4.87
C LEU A 174 3.79 -5.84 4.77
N LEU A 175 4.43 -6.69 3.96
CA LEU A 175 4.08 -8.11 3.88
C LEU A 175 4.29 -8.81 5.23
N LEU A 176 5.50 -8.77 5.79
CA LEU A 176 5.84 -9.52 6.99
C LEU A 176 5.05 -9.04 8.22
N ILE A 177 5.12 -7.74 8.50
CA ILE A 177 4.52 -7.13 9.70
C ILE A 177 3.00 -7.02 9.53
N GLY A 178 2.51 -6.75 8.32
CA GLY A 178 1.07 -6.77 8.03
C GLY A 178 0.47 -8.16 8.20
N THR A 179 1.12 -9.21 7.67
CA THR A 179 0.67 -10.59 7.87
C THR A 179 0.70 -11.00 9.34
N GLU A 180 1.73 -10.61 10.10
CA GLU A 180 1.81 -10.89 11.54
C GLU A 180 0.65 -10.23 12.31
N ILE A 181 0.36 -8.94 12.03
CA ILE A 181 -0.61 -8.15 12.79
C ILE A 181 -2.06 -8.49 12.41
N PHE A 182 -2.37 -8.64 11.13
CA PHE A 182 -3.75 -8.89 10.67
C PHE A 182 -4.08 -10.38 10.54
N GLY A 183 -3.09 -11.26 10.71
CA GLY A 183 -3.26 -12.69 10.76
C GLY A 183 -3.91 -13.27 9.49
N PRO A 184 -4.86 -14.22 9.64
CA PRO A 184 -5.62 -14.78 8.51
C PRO A 184 -6.42 -13.75 7.69
N GLY A 185 -6.67 -12.55 8.24
CA GLY A 185 -7.33 -11.46 7.51
C GLY A 185 -6.44 -10.73 6.51
N ALA A 186 -5.11 -10.94 6.57
CA ALA A 186 -4.16 -10.33 5.65
C ALA A 186 -4.18 -11.01 4.27
N GLN A 187 -4.45 -10.23 3.23
CA GLN A 187 -4.49 -10.67 1.83
C GLN A 187 -3.48 -9.87 1.01
N PRO A 188 -2.22 -10.35 0.89
CA PRO A 188 -1.22 -9.64 0.11
C PRO A 188 -1.58 -9.64 -1.37
N LEU A 189 -1.45 -8.48 -1.99
CA LEU A 189 -1.76 -8.22 -3.39
C LEU A 189 -0.49 -7.89 -4.17
N TYR A 190 -0.30 -8.60 -5.28
CA TYR A 190 0.71 -8.28 -6.27
C TYR A 190 0.08 -7.71 -7.53
N VAL A 191 0.76 -6.74 -8.14
CA VAL A 191 0.34 -6.15 -9.42
C VAL A 191 1.42 -6.41 -10.45
N SER A 192 1.05 -7.17 -11.49
CA SER A 192 1.87 -7.33 -12.69
C SER A 192 1.54 -6.23 -13.72
N GLN A 193 2.51 -5.90 -14.56
CA GLN A 193 2.28 -5.02 -15.71
C GLN A 193 1.37 -5.70 -16.75
N GLU A 194 1.52 -7.01 -16.94
CA GLU A 194 0.82 -7.79 -17.97
C GLU A 194 -0.66 -8.05 -17.64
N LEU A 195 -1.04 -7.97 -16.36
CA LEU A 195 -2.38 -8.30 -15.90
C LEU A 195 -3.17 -7.05 -15.60
N ASP A 196 -4.43 -7.01 -16.03
CA ASP A 196 -5.33 -5.86 -15.79
C ASP A 196 -5.98 -5.85 -14.39
N ARG A 197 -5.57 -6.80 -13.52
CA ARG A 197 -6.04 -6.90 -12.13
C ARG A 197 -4.91 -7.32 -11.21
N ALA A 198 -5.03 -6.96 -9.93
CA ALA A 198 -4.15 -7.49 -8.90
C ALA A 198 -4.36 -9.01 -8.74
N LEU A 199 -3.34 -9.68 -8.19
CA LEU A 199 -3.38 -11.09 -7.81
C LEU A 199 -3.23 -11.22 -6.31
N ASN A 200 -4.05 -12.10 -5.70
CA ASN A 200 -3.80 -12.53 -4.33
C ASN A 200 -2.56 -13.40 -4.30
N LEU A 201 -1.63 -13.07 -3.41
CA LEU A 201 -0.53 -13.94 -3.08
C LEU A 201 -0.95 -14.88 -1.95
N ASP A 202 -0.58 -16.14 -2.09
CA ASP A 202 -0.89 -17.17 -1.09
C ASP A 202 0.18 -17.27 0.02
N THR A 203 1.11 -16.31 0.07
CA THR A 203 2.26 -16.30 0.98
C THR A 203 1.84 -16.34 2.44
N THR A 204 0.83 -15.56 2.84
CA THR A 204 0.27 -15.58 4.20
C THR A 204 -0.17 -16.98 4.60
N ARG A 205 -1.01 -17.63 3.78
CA ARG A 205 -1.53 -18.97 4.08
C ARG A 205 -0.41 -20.01 4.17
N LEU A 206 0.58 -19.93 3.27
CA LEU A 206 1.72 -20.83 3.26
C LEU A 206 2.59 -20.68 4.53
N LEU A 207 2.86 -19.44 4.96
CA LEU A 207 3.61 -19.17 6.19
C LEU A 207 2.88 -19.71 7.43
N TYR A 208 1.57 -19.44 7.55
CA TYR A 208 0.76 -19.96 8.65
C TYR A 208 0.71 -21.49 8.66
N ARG A 209 0.51 -22.12 7.49
CA ARG A 209 0.48 -23.58 7.39
C ARG A 209 1.80 -24.20 7.84
N GLN A 210 2.94 -23.62 7.44
CA GLN A 210 4.26 -24.11 7.85
C GLN A 210 4.50 -23.93 9.36
N ALA A 211 4.11 -22.78 9.93
CA ALA A 211 4.23 -22.55 11.37
C ALA A 211 3.36 -23.54 12.17
N LEU A 212 2.11 -23.74 11.74
CA LEU A 212 1.20 -24.70 12.34
C LEU A 212 1.76 -26.12 12.29
N GLN A 213 2.28 -26.56 11.14
CA GLN A 213 2.92 -27.87 10.99
C GLN A 213 4.11 -28.08 11.93
N ARG A 214 4.99 -27.08 12.07
CA ARG A 214 6.13 -27.15 13.00
C ARG A 214 5.68 -27.24 14.46
N ASN A 215 4.70 -26.42 14.85
CA ASN A 215 4.19 -26.43 16.22
C ASN A 215 3.50 -27.76 16.55
N LEU A 216 2.71 -28.31 15.63
CA LEU A 216 2.10 -29.64 15.79
C LEU A 216 3.15 -30.74 15.93
N ASP A 217 4.22 -30.73 15.13
CA ASP A 217 5.29 -31.73 15.24
C ASP A 217 5.95 -31.72 16.63
N VAL A 218 6.23 -30.54 17.19
CA VAL A 218 6.78 -30.41 18.55
C VAL A 218 5.80 -30.93 19.61
N ILE A 219 4.52 -30.56 19.51
CA ILE A 219 3.48 -30.96 20.48
C ILE A 219 3.22 -32.46 20.44
N LEU A 220 3.17 -33.06 19.24
CA LEU A 220 2.95 -34.48 19.05
C LEU A 220 4.13 -35.32 19.57
N LYS A 221 5.37 -34.85 19.39
CA LYS A 221 6.57 -35.48 19.99
C LYS A 221 6.56 -35.46 21.51
N ALA A 222 5.87 -34.49 22.11
CA ALA A 222 5.66 -34.42 23.55
C ALA A 222 4.42 -35.21 24.04
N TYR A 223 3.75 -35.97 23.16
CA TYR A 223 2.51 -36.70 23.46
C TYR A 223 1.37 -35.82 23.99
N ALA A 224 1.42 -34.51 23.76
CA ALA A 224 0.45 -33.53 24.26
C ALA A 224 -0.75 -33.40 23.32
N TYR A 225 -1.44 -34.52 23.03
CA TYR A 225 -2.50 -34.61 22.02
C TYR A 225 -3.68 -33.65 22.25
N SER A 226 -4.04 -33.39 23.50
CA SER A 226 -5.09 -32.42 23.84
C SER A 226 -4.71 -30.99 23.45
N SER A 227 -3.43 -30.65 23.50
CA SER A 227 -2.92 -29.34 23.07
C SER A 227 -2.83 -29.26 21.54
N ALA A 228 -2.51 -30.38 20.88
CA ALA A 228 -2.51 -30.44 19.42
C ALA A 228 -3.92 -30.22 18.84
N LEU A 229 -4.94 -30.82 19.47
CA LEU A 229 -6.34 -30.63 19.06
C LEU A 229 -6.77 -29.16 19.19
N LYS A 230 -6.47 -28.52 20.34
CA LYS A 230 -6.76 -27.10 20.57
C LYS A 230 -6.09 -26.14 19.59
N LEU A 231 -4.98 -26.54 18.98
CA LEU A 231 -4.25 -25.72 18.02
C LEU A 231 -4.88 -25.79 16.61
N LEU A 232 -5.68 -26.81 16.33
CA LEU A 232 -6.38 -27.01 15.06
C LEU A 232 -7.79 -26.40 15.05
N ASP A 233 -8.39 -26.23 16.23
CA ASP A 233 -9.68 -25.56 16.46
C ASP A 233 -9.56 -24.03 16.35
#